data_AF-A0A6J6L037-F1
#
_entry.id   AF-A0A6J6L037-F1
#
_cell.length_a   1.000
_cell.length_b   1.000
_cell.length_c   1.000
_cell.angle_alpha   90.00
_cell.angle_beta   90.00
_cell.angle_gamma   90.00
#
_symmetry.space_group_name_H-M   'P 1'
#
loop_
_entity.id
_entity.type
_entity.pdbx_description
1 polymer ?
#
loop_
_entity_poly.entity_id
_entity_poly.type
_entity_poly.pdbx_seq_one_letter_code
_entity_poly.pdbx_strand_id
1 'polypeptide(L)'
;MVYWTGPDDEPAANSFATTTAEGFFNRSELATHYAKVSGRDISHLDFYISFAFWKLACIIEGVYARYISGAMGEHDPQSFDAFRVQVETAAAKAESLLARLH
;
A
#
# COMPACT_ATOMS: atom_id res chain seq x y z
N MET A 1 2.02 5.23 -4.92
CA MET A 1 3.10 4.84 -3.99
C MET A 1 2.67 3.76 -2.99
N VAL A 2 1.70 3.98 -2.09
CA VAL A 2 0.94 2.87 -1.44
C VAL A 2 -0.51 2.86 -1.94
N TYR A 3 -1.21 3.99 -1.80
CA TYR A 3 -2.61 4.18 -2.24
C TYR A 3 -2.80 4.95 -3.53
N TRP A 4 -1.76 5.62 -4.03
CA TRP A 4 -1.79 6.19 -5.37
C TRP A 4 -1.55 5.10 -6.39
N THR A 5 -2.58 4.75 -7.17
CA THR A 5 -2.53 3.82 -8.30
C THR A 5 -2.30 4.62 -9.57
N GLY A 6 -1.15 4.40 -10.21
CA GLY A 6 -0.84 4.99 -11.51
C GLY A 6 -1.75 4.44 -12.60
N PRO A 7 -2.02 5.20 -13.68
CA PRO A 7 -2.80 4.73 -14.82
C PRO A 7 -2.35 3.38 -15.41
N ASP A 8 -1.04 3.09 -15.34
CA ASP A 8 -0.45 1.86 -15.90
C ASP A 8 -0.16 0.77 -14.83
N ASP A 9 -0.62 0.96 -13.58
CA ASP A 9 -0.42 -0.06 -12.55
C ASP A 9 -1.38 -1.24 -12.72
N GLU A 10 -0.88 -2.45 -12.44
CA GLU A 10 -1.73 -3.62 -12.27
C GLU A 10 -2.76 -3.43 -11.13
N PRO A 11 -4.01 -3.89 -11.30
CA PRO A 11 -5.01 -3.88 -10.24
C PRO A 11 -4.53 -4.65 -9.00
N ALA A 12 -4.76 -4.08 -7.83
CA ALA A 12 -4.48 -4.71 -6.54
C ALA A 12 -5.64 -4.43 -5.57
N ALA A 13 -5.74 -5.21 -4.49
CA ALA A 13 -6.80 -5.06 -3.48
C ALA A 13 -6.91 -3.64 -2.90
N ASN A 14 -5.82 -2.87 -2.90
CA ASN A 14 -5.74 -1.50 -2.40
C ASN A 14 -5.67 -0.45 -3.54
N SER A 15 -6.02 -0.82 -4.78
CA SER A 15 -6.00 0.10 -5.91
C SER A 15 -7.25 0.98 -5.92
N PHE A 16 -7.04 2.29 -6.02
CA PHE A 16 -8.11 3.27 -6.13
C PHE A 16 -8.19 3.77 -7.57
N ALA A 17 -9.27 3.41 -8.27
CA ALA A 17 -9.47 3.77 -9.68
C ALA A 17 -9.60 5.31 -9.91
N THR A 18 -9.81 6.09 -8.85
CA THR A 18 -9.92 7.56 -8.95
C THR A 18 -8.63 8.20 -9.48
N THR A 19 -7.46 7.59 -9.28
CA THR A 19 -6.17 8.12 -9.74
C THR A 19 -5.70 7.56 -11.09
N THR A 20 -6.53 6.77 -11.78
CA THR A 20 -6.20 6.16 -13.08
C THR A 20 -6.92 6.82 -14.26
N ALA A 21 -7.67 7.90 -14.02
CA ALA A 21 -8.33 8.66 -15.07
C ALA A 21 -7.33 9.42 -15.95
N GLU A 22 -7.75 9.77 -17.16
CA GLU A 22 -6.93 10.58 -18.08
C GLU A 22 -6.48 11.89 -17.40
N GLY A 23 -5.19 12.22 -17.55
CA GLY A 23 -4.57 13.41 -16.97
C GLY A 23 -3.96 13.20 -15.58
N PHE A 24 -4.16 12.05 -14.92
CA PHE A 24 -3.44 11.70 -13.69
C PHE A 24 -2.03 11.19 -13.99
N PHE A 25 -1.10 11.48 -13.08
CA PHE A 25 0.28 11.00 -13.16
C PHE A 25 0.44 9.53 -12.76
N ASN A 26 1.38 8.85 -13.41
CA ASN A 26 1.99 7.64 -12.87
C ASN A 26 2.75 7.92 -11.56
N ARG A 27 3.04 6.86 -10.79
CA ARG A 27 3.69 7.00 -9.47
C ARG A 27 5.02 7.75 -9.53
N SER A 28 5.85 7.45 -10.53
CA SER A 28 7.16 8.08 -10.74
C SER A 28 7.04 9.54 -11.16
N GLU A 29 6.10 9.85 -12.04
CA GLU A 29 5.80 11.20 -12.51
C GLU A 29 5.32 12.09 -11.37
N LEU A 30 4.41 11.58 -10.53
CA LEU A 30 3.93 12.28 -9.33
C LEU A 30 5.09 12.59 -8.38
N ALA A 31 5.95 11.60 -8.10
CA ALA A 31 7.12 11.79 -7.23
C ALA A 31 8.09 12.84 -7.78
N THR A 32 8.35 12.79 -9.10
CA THR A 32 9.22 13.74 -9.80
C THR A 32 8.65 15.15 -9.76
N HIS A 33 7.36 15.29 -10.03
CA HIS A 33 6.65 16.57 -9.97
C HIS A 33 6.68 17.13 -8.53
N TYR A 34 6.43 16.30 -7.52
CA TYR A 34 6.51 16.69 -6.13
C TYR A 34 7.90 17.21 -5.75
N ALA A 35 8.97 16.51 -6.13
CA ALA A 35 10.35 16.94 -5.87
C ALA A 35 10.65 18.30 -6.52
N LYS A 36 10.22 18.48 -7.78
CA LYS A 36 10.39 19.74 -8.52
C LYS A 36 9.66 20.91 -7.87
N VAL A 37 8.41 20.73 -7.46
CA VAL A 37 7.60 21.81 -6.88
C VAL A 37 7.98 22.13 -5.44
N SER A 38 8.28 21.09 -4.65
CA SER A 38 8.59 21.27 -3.21
C SER A 38 10.06 21.55 -2.92
N GLY A 39 10.96 21.28 -3.86
CA GLY A 39 12.42 21.35 -3.64
C GLY A 39 12.97 20.27 -2.70
N ARG A 40 12.17 19.26 -2.35
CA ARG A 40 12.58 18.19 -1.43
C ARG A 40 13.36 17.10 -2.15
N ASP A 41 14.40 16.62 -1.49
CA ASP A 41 15.09 15.40 -1.91
C ASP A 41 14.20 14.17 -1.65
N ILE A 42 14.11 13.31 -2.67
CA ILE A 42 13.34 12.07 -2.67
C ILE A 42 14.23 10.84 -2.92
N SER A 43 15.55 10.99 -2.80
CA SER A 43 16.53 9.90 -2.95
C SER A 43 16.21 8.67 -2.10
N HIS A 44 15.62 8.87 -0.91
CA HIS A 44 15.22 7.82 0.02
C HIS A 44 13.74 7.44 -0.07
N LEU A 45 13.04 7.78 -1.16
CA LEU A 45 11.60 7.56 -1.27
C LEU A 45 11.21 6.07 -1.11
N ASP A 46 12.01 5.14 -1.64
CA ASP A 46 11.76 3.70 -1.54
C ASP A 46 11.76 3.20 -0.08
N PHE A 47 12.59 3.76 0.79
CA PHE A 47 12.53 3.48 2.24
C PHE A 47 11.18 3.89 2.84
N TYR A 48 10.71 5.10 2.53
CA TYR A 48 9.44 5.58 3.06
C TYR A 48 8.25 4.78 2.53
N ILE A 49 8.32 4.30 1.28
CA ILE A 49 7.26 3.46 0.70
C ILE A 49 7.29 2.07 1.33
N SER A 50 8.47 1.46 1.49
CA SER A 50 8.64 0.19 2.20
C SER A 50 8.05 0.27 3.60
N PHE A 51 8.43 1.29 4.37
CA PHE A 51 7.90 1.53 5.71
C PHE A 51 6.38 1.74 5.70
N ALA A 52 5.83 2.44 4.72
CA ALA A 52 4.40 2.64 4.60
C ALA A 52 3.64 1.34 4.32
N PHE A 53 4.18 0.43 3.49
CA PHE A 53 3.59 -0.90 3.28
C PHE A 53 3.68 -1.78 4.53
N TRP A 54 4.81 -1.77 5.24
CA TRP A 54 4.94 -2.51 6.50
C TRP A 54 3.93 -2.01 7.55
N LYS A 55 3.80 -0.69 7.69
CA LYS A 55 2.80 -0.08 8.56
C LYS A 55 1.38 -0.47 8.16
N LEU A 56 1.10 -0.51 6.86
CA LEU A 56 -0.20 -0.97 6.34
C LEU A 56 -0.47 -2.43 6.71
N ALA A 57 0.52 -3.32 6.55
CA ALA A 57 0.39 -4.72 6.96
C ALA A 57 0.03 -4.83 8.45
N CYS A 58 0.70 -4.08 9.32
CA CYS A 58 0.41 -4.06 10.76
C CYS A 58 -1.01 -3.56 11.08
N ILE A 59 -1.49 -2.54 10.37
CA ILE A 59 -2.86 -2.01 10.54
C ILE A 59 -3.89 -3.07 10.15
N ILE A 60 -3.71 -3.71 8.99
CA ILE A 60 -4.66 -4.71 8.48
C ILE A 60 -4.63 -5.96 9.37
N GLU A 61 -3.46 -6.38 9.85
CA GLU A 61 -3.32 -7.49 10.80
C GLU A 61 -4.09 -7.19 12.09
N GLY A 62 -3.97 -5.97 12.63
CA GLY A 62 -4.76 -5.55 13.80
C GLY A 62 -6.28 -5.49 13.54
N VAL A 63 -6.71 -5.25 12.31
CA VAL A 63 -8.12 -5.37 11.91
C VAL A 63 -8.54 -6.83 11.88
N TYR A 64 -7.76 -7.68 11.20
CA TYR A 64 -8.02 -9.11 11.06
C TYR A 64 -8.11 -9.80 12.43
N ALA A 65 -7.13 -9.56 13.30
CA ALA A 65 -7.07 -10.12 14.66
C ALA A 65 -8.36 -9.82 15.47
N ARG A 66 -8.89 -8.59 15.38
CA ARG A 66 -10.13 -8.21 16.09
C ARG A 66 -11.37 -8.90 15.53
N TYR A 67 -11.41 -9.16 14.22
CA TYR A 67 -12.51 -9.90 13.62
C TYR A 67 -12.48 -11.37 14.04
N ILE A 68 -11.34 -12.04 13.92
CA ILE A 68 -11.24 -13.47 14.27
C ILE A 68 -11.35 -13.74 15.77
N SER A 69 -11.08 -12.74 16.62
CA SER A 69 -11.26 -12.85 18.08
C SER A 69 -12.71 -12.60 18.54
N GLY A 70 -13.64 -12.31 17.63
CA GLY A 70 -15.04 -12.00 17.94
C GLY A 70 -15.27 -10.60 18.55
N ALA A 71 -14.24 -9.73 18.59
CA ALA A 71 -14.37 -8.39 19.16
C ALA A 71 -15.27 -7.45 18.31
N MET A 72 -15.56 -7.84 17.06
CA MET A 72 -16.43 -7.12 16.13
C MET A 72 -17.78 -7.83 15.90
N GLY A 73 -18.18 -8.71 16.83
CA GLY A 73 -19.38 -9.54 16.73
C GLY A 73 -19.09 -10.95 16.19
N GLU A 74 -20.12 -11.79 16.15
CA GLU A 74 -20.03 -13.13 15.57
C GLU A 74 -20.10 -13.06 14.04
N HIS A 75 -19.13 -13.71 13.40
CA HIS A 75 -18.98 -13.80 11.96
C HIS A 75 -18.33 -15.13 11.61
N ASP A 76 -18.55 -15.65 10.41
CA ASP A 76 -17.75 -16.77 9.89
C ASP A 76 -16.30 -16.31 9.69
N PRO A 77 -15.29 -16.93 10.34
CA PRO A 77 -13.89 -16.55 10.20
C PRO A 77 -13.40 -16.50 8.74
N GLN A 78 -13.94 -17.37 7.86
CA GLN A 78 -13.58 -17.38 6.44
C GLN A 78 -14.00 -16.11 5.70
N SER A 79 -14.98 -15.36 6.23
CA SER A 79 -15.42 -14.08 5.67
C SER A 79 -14.32 -13.01 5.67
N PHE A 80 -13.22 -13.25 6.41
CA PHE A 80 -12.13 -12.30 6.59
C PHE A 80 -10.80 -12.74 5.99
N ASP A 81 -10.77 -13.85 5.23
CA ASP A 81 -9.55 -14.32 4.56
C ASP A 81 -8.94 -13.28 3.61
N ALA A 82 -9.76 -12.38 3.08
CA ALA A 82 -9.30 -11.24 2.28
C ALA A 82 -8.32 -10.35 3.07
N PHE A 83 -8.51 -10.18 4.38
CA PHE A 83 -7.57 -9.39 5.20
C PHE A 83 -6.23 -10.11 5.36
N ARG A 84 -6.22 -11.43 5.56
CA ARG A 84 -4.99 -12.23 5.59
C ARG A 84 -4.17 -12.04 4.30
N VAL A 85 -4.84 -12.18 3.14
CA VAL A 85 -4.19 -11.97 1.83
C VAL A 85 -3.65 -10.53 1.69
N GLN A 86 -4.38 -9.53 2.20
CA GLN A 86 -3.91 -8.15 2.18
C GLN A 86 -2.68 -7.91 3.07
N VAL A 87 -2.60 -8.54 4.25
CA VAL A 87 -1.43 -8.48 5.13
C VAL A 87 -0.21 -9.05 4.42
N GLU A 88 -0.33 -10.26 3.86
CA GLU A 88 0.74 -10.94 3.13
C GLU A 88 1.21 -10.10 1.92
N THR A 89 0.27 -9.56 1.16
CA THR A 89 0.57 -8.71 -0.01
C THR A 89 1.30 -7.42 0.41
N ALA A 90 0.86 -6.76 1.49
CA ALA A 90 1.50 -5.55 1.98
C ALA A 90 2.91 -5.83 2.53
N ALA A 91 3.09 -6.93 3.28
CA ALA A 91 4.39 -7.35 3.79
C ALA A 91 5.39 -7.66 2.66
N ALA A 92 4.96 -8.43 1.64
CA ALA A 92 5.80 -8.77 0.49
C ALA A 92 6.22 -7.52 -0.31
N LYS A 93 5.33 -6.53 -0.46
CA LYS A 93 5.67 -5.25 -1.09
C LYS A 93 6.68 -4.46 -0.26
N ALA A 94 6.54 -4.44 1.07
CA ALA A 94 7.50 -3.78 1.95
C ALA A 94 8.90 -4.38 1.80
N GLU A 95 9.01 -5.71 1.83
CA GLU A 95 10.26 -6.45 1.66
C GLU A 95 10.89 -6.18 0.28
N SER A 96 10.09 -6.29 -0.79
CA SER A 96 10.57 -6.06 -2.17
C SER A 96 11.14 -4.66 -2.38
N LEU A 97 10.57 -3.65 -1.73
CA LEU A 97 11.07 -2.26 -1.80
C LEU A 97 12.30 -2.04 -0.92
N LEU A 98 12.34 -2.68 0.26
CA LEU A 98 13.51 -2.62 1.13
C LEU A 98 14.74 -3.24 0.46
N ALA A 99 14.54 -4.36 -0.25
CA ALA A 99 15.59 -5.05 -0.98
C ALA A 99 16.23 -4.21 -2.11
N ARG A 100 15.54 -3.16 -2.60
CA ARG A 100 16.07 -2.23 -3.62
C ARG A 100 17.01 -1.17 -3.04
N LEU A 101 17.13 -1.09 -1.72
CA LEU A 101 18.03 -0.14 -1.05
C LEU A 101 19.47 -0.66 -0.91
N HIS A 102 19.73 -1.91 -1.32
CA HIS A 102 21.01 -2.61 -1.23
C HIS A 102 21.47 -3.10 -2.60
#